data_AF-A0A6J2VRY6-F1
#
_entry.id   AF-A0A6J2VRY6-F1
#
_cell.length_a   1.000
_cell.length_b   1.000
_cell.length_c   1.000
_cell.angle_alpha   90.00
_cell.angle_beta   90.00
_cell.angle_gamma   90.00
#
_symmetry.space_group_name_H-M   'P 1'
#
loop_
_entity.id
_entity.type
_entity.pdbx_description
1 polymer ?
#
loop_
_entity_poly.entity_id
_entity_poly.type
_entity_poly.pdbx_seq_one_letter_code
_entity_poly.pdbx_strand_id
1 'polypeptide(L)'
;MQSTINNSNVSINLGFSSSRLLNDKKMMLVQVLVGIFLYVNLSMFFTFLKKEVFREDTRYILFAQTLFNDTVLMVITDLALLGSYYKLPIPVIPCCIFSTVMSWLNVCTPLTLVAMCLERYVAICMPLRHADISNTRNRLIGLLIIWSVSSVIPLLTLVGFIALVPHSVILSSVVCTVEMLLVSTWQAQLRAALLQMYFICMFVIIVFTYIKIMMAARAASSDNKKSTYKSLRTVLLHACQLFLCLVQFLTPYIEMTVMQIDFMLFVNVRYSNFIVFVIAPRCLSPLIYGLRDEKFVLVLKQNIL
;
A
#
# COMPACT_ATOMS: atom_id res chain seq x y z
N MET A 1 17.62 -39.87 36.08
CA MET A 1 16.56 -38.96 35.56
C MET A 1 16.96 -37.47 35.51
N GLN A 2 18.14 -37.05 36.00
CA GLN A 2 18.57 -35.63 36.00
C GLN A 2 19.34 -35.18 34.73
N SER A 3 19.92 -36.08 33.94
CA SER A 3 20.69 -35.71 32.74
C SER A 3 19.81 -35.34 31.53
N THR A 4 18.62 -35.92 31.41
CA THR A 4 17.69 -35.64 30.31
C THR A 4 17.05 -34.25 30.44
N ILE A 5 16.83 -33.77 31.67
CA ILE A 5 16.21 -32.47 31.96
C ILE A 5 17.17 -31.30 31.67
N ASN A 6 18.47 -31.48 31.89
CA ASN A 6 19.47 -30.45 31.54
C ASN A 6 19.64 -30.28 30.02
N ASN A 7 19.63 -31.37 29.26
CA ASN A 7 19.76 -31.30 27.79
C ASN A 7 18.51 -30.72 27.11
N SER A 8 17.31 -30.93 27.69
CA SER A 8 16.10 -30.25 27.20
C SER A 8 16.13 -28.75 27.50
N ASN A 9 16.59 -28.33 28.69
CA ASN A 9 16.64 -26.91 29.04
C ASN A 9 17.68 -26.13 28.22
N VAL A 10 18.82 -26.76 27.89
CA VAL A 10 19.84 -26.15 27.03
C VAL A 10 19.36 -26.04 25.58
N SER A 11 18.74 -27.08 25.02
CA SER A 11 18.22 -27.05 23.64
C SER A 11 17.05 -26.07 23.47
N ILE A 12 16.18 -25.93 24.48
CA ILE A 12 15.10 -24.95 24.52
C ILE A 12 15.67 -23.52 24.61
N ASN A 13 16.67 -23.26 25.45
CA ASN A 13 17.29 -21.95 25.57
C ASN A 13 18.09 -21.56 24.30
N LEU A 14 18.74 -22.52 23.64
CA LEU A 14 19.43 -22.29 22.36
C LEU A 14 18.43 -22.00 21.23
N GLY A 15 17.30 -22.73 21.19
CA GLY A 15 16.21 -22.48 20.24
C GLY A 15 15.53 -21.12 20.46
N PHE A 16 15.36 -20.72 21.73
CA PHE A 16 14.80 -19.42 22.10
C PHE A 16 15.74 -18.25 21.79
N SER A 17 17.06 -18.39 22.04
CA SER A 17 18.03 -17.35 21.67
C SER A 17 18.15 -17.19 20.16
N SER A 18 18.17 -18.32 19.42
CA SER A 18 18.26 -18.33 17.96
C SER A 18 17.02 -17.72 17.30
N SER A 19 15.82 -18.01 17.82
CA SER A 19 14.57 -17.42 17.30
C SER A 19 14.46 -15.92 17.61
N ARG A 20 14.89 -15.47 18.79
CA ARG A 20 14.95 -14.04 19.14
C ARG A 20 15.92 -13.28 18.23
N LEU A 21 17.14 -13.80 18.04
CA LEU A 21 18.14 -13.21 17.14
C LEU A 21 17.64 -13.12 15.69
N LEU A 22 16.91 -14.14 15.21
CA LEU A 22 16.32 -14.11 13.87
C LEU A 22 15.27 -13.00 13.74
N ASN A 23 14.44 -12.81 14.76
CA ASN A 23 13.42 -11.76 14.78
C ASN A 23 14.05 -10.36 14.84
N ASP A 24 15.11 -10.18 15.63
CA ASP A 24 15.88 -8.92 15.69
C ASP A 24 16.47 -8.59 14.31
N LYS A 25 17.05 -9.58 13.61
CA LYS A 25 17.59 -9.41 12.25
C LYS A 25 16.51 -9.05 11.24
N LYS A 26 15.35 -9.73 11.27
CA LYS A 26 14.20 -9.42 10.41
C LYS A 26 13.73 -7.98 10.65
N MET A 27 13.62 -7.57 11.91
CA MET A 27 13.20 -6.21 12.26
C MET A 27 14.19 -5.17 11.76
N MET A 28 15.49 -5.36 11.99
CA MET A 28 16.53 -4.46 11.50
C MET A 28 16.50 -4.32 9.98
N LEU A 29 16.31 -5.42 9.25
CA LEU A 29 16.17 -5.40 7.79
C LEU A 29 14.97 -4.55 7.35
N VAL A 30 13.82 -4.71 7.99
CA VAL A 30 12.62 -3.91 7.70
C VAL A 30 12.89 -2.42 7.93
N GLN A 31 13.51 -2.06 9.06
CA GLN A 31 13.83 -0.66 9.39
C GLN A 31 14.74 -0.02 8.34
N VAL A 32 15.79 -0.73 7.93
CA VAL A 32 16.70 -0.24 6.88
C VAL A 32 15.96 -0.04 5.56
N LEU A 33 15.12 -1.01 5.16
CA LEU A 33 14.34 -0.92 3.93
C LEU A 33 13.37 0.29 3.98
N VAL A 34 12.59 0.41 5.07
CA VAL A 34 11.66 1.53 5.25
C VAL A 34 12.39 2.87 5.20
N GLY A 35 13.53 3.01 5.88
CA GLY A 35 14.34 4.23 5.87
C GLY A 35 14.81 4.64 4.48
N ILE A 36 15.34 3.69 3.68
CA ILE A 36 15.76 3.94 2.30
C ILE A 36 14.58 4.42 1.45
N PHE A 37 13.42 3.76 1.57
CA PHE A 37 12.26 4.11 0.75
C PHE A 37 11.60 5.42 1.15
N LEU A 38 11.56 5.74 2.44
CA LEU A 38 11.12 7.06 2.91
C LEU A 38 12.01 8.16 2.34
N TYR A 39 13.33 7.98 2.35
CA TYR A 39 14.26 8.92 1.73
C TYR A 39 13.98 9.14 0.25
N VAL A 40 13.78 8.05 -0.51
CA VAL A 40 13.46 8.12 -1.95
C VAL A 40 12.12 8.84 -2.18
N ASN A 41 11.06 8.45 -1.47
CA ASN A 41 9.73 9.05 -1.60
C ASN A 41 9.74 10.55 -1.30
N LEU A 42 10.38 10.95 -0.20
CA LEU A 42 10.49 12.35 0.20
C LEU A 42 11.30 13.17 -0.81
N SER A 43 12.41 12.63 -1.31
CA SER A 43 13.24 13.31 -2.33
C SER A 43 12.46 13.55 -3.62
N MET A 44 11.65 12.58 -4.06
CA MET A 44 10.78 12.74 -5.22
C MET A 44 9.63 13.73 -4.97
N PHE A 45 8.99 13.64 -3.81
CA PHE A 45 7.90 14.54 -3.44
C PHE A 45 8.39 16.00 -3.40
N PHE A 46 9.57 16.24 -2.81
CA PHE A 46 10.19 17.56 -2.79
C PHE A 46 10.55 18.07 -4.19
N THR A 47 11.02 17.18 -5.06
CA THR A 47 11.30 17.51 -6.47
C THR A 47 10.03 17.94 -7.21
N PHE A 48 8.90 17.27 -6.97
CA PHE A 48 7.61 17.66 -7.51
C PHE A 48 7.19 19.06 -7.03
N LEU A 49 7.33 19.37 -5.73
CA LEU A 49 6.95 20.68 -5.17
C LEU A 49 7.74 21.85 -5.77
N LYS A 50 9.02 21.62 -6.10
CA LYS A 50 9.94 22.64 -6.62
C LYS A 50 9.70 23.07 -8.07
N LYS A 51 8.99 22.29 -8.89
CA LYS A 51 8.84 22.58 -10.32
C LYS A 51 7.39 22.77 -10.72
N GLU A 52 7.08 23.97 -11.22
CA GLU A 52 5.70 24.37 -11.57
C GLU A 52 5.13 23.53 -12.72
N VAL A 53 5.98 23.15 -13.68
CA VAL A 53 5.63 22.32 -14.85
C VAL A 53 5.00 20.98 -14.44
N PHE A 54 5.38 20.41 -13.30
CA PHE A 54 4.78 19.16 -12.80
C PHE A 54 3.41 19.38 -12.13
N ARG A 55 3.10 20.60 -11.68
CA ARG A 55 1.84 20.91 -10.98
C ARG A 55 0.66 21.13 -11.95
N GLU A 56 0.93 21.21 -13.25
CA GLU A 56 -0.10 21.39 -14.27
C GLU A 56 -0.62 20.08 -14.84
N ASP A 57 0.21 19.03 -14.89
CA ASP A 57 -0.17 17.74 -15.48
C ASP A 57 -0.76 16.78 -14.42
N THR A 58 -1.98 16.31 -14.70
CA THR A 58 -2.79 15.43 -13.84
C THR A 58 -2.04 14.19 -13.39
N ARG A 59 -1.20 13.62 -14.26
CA ARG A 59 -0.43 12.41 -13.96
C ARG A 59 0.54 12.65 -12.81
N TYR A 60 1.22 13.80 -12.79
CA TYR A 60 2.17 14.12 -11.72
C TYR A 60 1.46 14.47 -10.41
N ILE A 61 0.26 15.06 -10.45
CA ILE A 61 -0.53 15.32 -9.24
C ILE A 61 -0.99 14.02 -8.59
N LEU A 62 -1.52 13.09 -9.39
CA LEU A 62 -1.86 11.76 -8.89
C LEU A 62 -0.61 11.06 -8.33
N PHE A 63 0.54 11.24 -8.98
CA PHE A 63 1.80 10.67 -8.50
C PHE A 63 2.27 11.29 -7.18
N ALA A 64 2.18 12.61 -7.04
CA ALA A 64 2.47 13.30 -5.80
C ALA A 64 1.52 12.87 -4.68
N GLN A 65 0.23 12.68 -4.97
CA GLN A 65 -0.74 12.13 -4.03
C GLN A 65 -0.35 10.71 -3.58
N THR A 66 0.07 9.85 -4.51
CA THR A 66 0.57 8.51 -4.18
C THR A 66 1.82 8.58 -3.32
N LEU A 67 2.81 9.41 -3.65
CA LEU A 67 4.03 9.59 -2.85
C LEU A 67 3.71 10.07 -1.42
N PHE A 68 2.77 11.00 -1.28
CA PHE A 68 2.33 11.50 0.01
C PHE A 68 1.65 10.38 0.83
N ASN A 69 0.66 9.71 0.25
CA ASN A 69 -0.05 8.61 0.90
C ASN A 69 0.89 7.47 1.31
N ASP A 70 1.81 7.07 0.41
CA ASP A 70 2.77 6.00 0.65
C ASP A 70 3.76 6.38 1.76
N THR A 71 4.23 7.64 1.79
CA THR A 71 5.11 8.14 2.85
C THR A 71 4.42 8.09 4.21
N VAL A 72 3.21 8.65 4.32
CA VAL A 72 2.47 8.67 5.59
C VAL A 72 2.12 7.24 6.02
N LEU A 73 1.68 6.38 5.10
CA LEU A 73 1.37 4.98 5.40
C LEU A 73 2.62 4.22 5.87
N MET A 74 3.77 4.40 5.22
CA MET A 74 5.02 3.76 5.62
C MET A 74 5.45 4.18 7.04
N VAL A 75 5.39 5.48 7.36
CA VAL A 75 5.71 5.96 8.71
C VAL A 75 4.75 5.36 9.75
N ILE A 76 3.44 5.40 9.50
CA ILE A 76 2.42 4.90 10.42
C ILE A 76 2.55 3.38 10.61
N THR A 77 2.71 2.62 9.53
CA THR A 77 2.85 1.16 9.62
C THR A 77 4.15 0.74 10.31
N ASP A 78 5.24 1.48 10.11
CA ASP A 78 6.51 1.25 10.78
C ASP A 78 6.45 1.53 12.29
N LEU A 79 5.82 2.65 12.68
CA LEU A 79 5.54 2.94 14.09
C LEU A 79 4.63 1.88 14.73
N ALA A 80 3.62 1.39 14.00
CA ALA A 80 2.77 0.29 14.46
C ALA A 80 3.57 -1.00 14.67
N LEU A 81 4.49 -1.32 13.75
CA LEU A 81 5.35 -2.49 13.81
C LEU A 81 6.29 -2.41 15.01
N LEU A 82 6.96 -1.27 15.22
CA LEU A 82 7.80 -1.01 16.38
C LEU A 82 7.01 -1.13 17.69
N GLY A 83 5.84 -0.51 17.77
CA GLY A 83 4.96 -0.61 18.93
C GLY A 83 4.53 -2.05 19.23
N SER A 84 4.19 -2.83 18.21
CA SER A 84 3.84 -4.26 18.35
C SER A 84 5.03 -5.13 18.73
N TYR A 85 6.22 -4.82 18.24
CA TYR A 85 7.47 -5.52 18.54
C TYR A 85 7.88 -5.32 20.00
N TYR A 86 7.93 -4.06 20.45
CA TYR A 86 8.30 -3.67 21.81
C TYR A 86 7.14 -3.75 22.83
N LYS A 87 5.95 -4.16 22.39
CA LYS A 87 4.73 -4.27 23.22
C LYS A 87 4.41 -2.95 23.95
N LEU A 88 4.52 -1.82 23.26
CA LEU A 88 4.23 -0.50 23.80
C LEU A 88 2.70 -0.26 23.83
N PRO A 89 2.06 -0.23 25.02
CA PRO A 89 0.64 0.06 25.10
C PRO A 89 0.41 1.56 24.93
N ILE A 90 -0.61 1.93 24.16
CA ILE A 90 -1.09 3.31 24.03
C ILE A 90 -2.59 3.37 24.34
N PRO A 91 -3.14 4.54 24.72
CA PRO A 91 -4.58 4.67 24.97
C PRO A 91 -5.41 4.29 23.72
N VAL A 92 -6.60 3.72 23.93
CA VAL A 92 -7.44 3.23 22.83
C VAL A 92 -7.82 4.32 21.83
N ILE A 93 -8.20 5.52 22.28
CA ILE A 93 -8.64 6.62 21.39
C ILE A 93 -7.59 6.99 20.33
N PRO A 94 -6.35 7.39 20.69
CA PRO A 94 -5.33 7.70 19.69
C PRO A 94 -4.99 6.50 18.82
N CYS A 95 -5.04 5.29 19.36
CA CYS A 95 -4.84 4.08 18.56
C CYS A 95 -5.96 3.85 17.53
N CYS A 96 -7.22 4.14 17.86
CA CYS A 96 -8.33 4.03 16.92
C CYS A 96 -8.18 5.01 15.76
N ILE A 97 -7.78 6.25 16.05
CA ILE A 97 -7.49 7.26 15.02
C ILE A 97 -6.35 6.77 14.13
N PHE A 98 -5.25 6.35 14.74
CA PHE A 98 -4.06 5.86 14.05
C PHE A 98 -4.35 4.65 13.13
N SER A 99 -5.08 3.67 13.65
CA SER A 99 -5.49 2.47 12.91
C SER A 99 -6.48 2.76 11.79
N THR A 100 -7.38 3.73 11.99
CA THR A 100 -8.33 4.17 10.96
C THR A 100 -7.60 4.89 9.82
N VAL A 101 -6.69 5.81 10.14
CA VAL A 101 -5.86 6.51 9.13
C VAL A 101 -4.98 5.51 8.37
N MET A 102 -4.33 4.58 9.07
CA MET A 102 -3.56 3.51 8.45
C MET A 102 -4.40 2.71 7.45
N SER A 103 -5.59 2.27 7.86
CA SER A 103 -6.49 1.50 7.00
C SER A 103 -6.99 2.32 5.81
N TRP A 104 -7.23 3.63 6.00
CA TRP A 104 -7.67 4.53 4.94
C TRP A 104 -6.60 4.72 3.87
N LEU A 105 -5.37 5.05 4.26
CA LEU A 105 -4.26 5.23 3.33
C LEU A 105 -3.94 3.92 2.57
N ASN A 106 -4.07 2.77 3.24
CA ASN A 106 -3.85 1.48 2.61
C ASN A 106 -4.84 1.20 1.45
N VAL A 107 -6.07 1.68 1.54
CA VAL A 107 -7.07 1.57 0.46
C VAL A 107 -6.92 2.71 -0.56
N CYS A 108 -6.49 3.90 -0.12
CA CYS A 108 -6.34 5.09 -0.96
C CYS A 108 -5.26 4.92 -2.04
N THR A 109 -4.12 4.30 -1.72
CA THR A 109 -3.02 4.09 -2.69
C THR A 109 -3.46 3.27 -3.91
N PRO A 110 -4.02 2.04 -3.78
CA PRO A 110 -4.48 1.27 -4.94
C PRO A 110 -5.54 1.98 -5.78
N LEU A 111 -6.50 2.68 -5.16
CA LEU A 111 -7.50 3.48 -5.88
C LEU A 111 -6.85 4.60 -6.70
N THR A 112 -5.84 5.26 -6.14
CA THR A 112 -5.08 6.30 -6.85
C THR A 112 -4.34 5.71 -8.05
N LEU A 113 -3.75 4.52 -7.92
CA LEU A 113 -3.08 3.83 -9.05
C LEU A 113 -4.07 3.40 -10.14
N VAL A 114 -5.28 2.96 -9.79
CA VAL A 114 -6.36 2.70 -10.76
C VAL A 114 -6.75 3.98 -11.49
N ALA A 115 -6.88 5.10 -10.77
CA ALA A 115 -7.16 6.39 -11.37
C ALA A 115 -6.04 6.83 -12.34
N MET A 116 -4.76 6.59 -12.01
CA MET A 116 -3.66 6.80 -12.96
C MET A 116 -3.77 5.93 -14.21
N CYS A 117 -4.19 4.67 -14.09
CA CYS A 117 -4.40 3.78 -15.24
C CYS A 117 -5.55 4.29 -16.13
N LEU A 118 -6.63 4.78 -15.52
CA LEU A 118 -7.74 5.40 -16.24
C LEU A 118 -7.34 6.69 -16.94
N GLU A 119 -6.56 7.56 -16.28
CA GLU A 119 -5.99 8.77 -16.88
C GLU A 119 -5.21 8.42 -18.15
N ARG A 120 -4.32 7.42 -18.06
CA ARG A 120 -3.54 6.94 -19.20
C ARG A 120 -4.38 6.34 -20.31
N TYR A 121 -5.43 5.59 -19.96
CA TYR A 121 -6.39 5.09 -20.94
C TYR A 121 -7.08 6.24 -21.69
N VAL A 122 -7.60 7.25 -20.97
CA VAL A 122 -8.29 8.40 -21.59
C VAL A 122 -7.33 9.17 -22.49
N ALA A 123 -6.09 9.41 -22.05
CA ALA A 123 -5.08 10.13 -22.83
C ALA A 123 -4.73 9.43 -24.15
N ILE A 124 -4.64 8.10 -24.16
CA ILE A 124 -4.25 7.31 -25.33
C ILE A 124 -5.45 7.03 -26.25
N CYS A 125 -6.57 6.57 -25.68
CA CYS A 125 -7.71 6.09 -26.47
C CYS A 125 -8.71 7.20 -26.82
N MET A 126 -8.69 8.34 -26.11
CA MET A 126 -9.63 9.45 -26.30
C MET A 126 -8.95 10.82 -26.18
N PRO A 127 -7.89 11.10 -26.97
CA PRO A 127 -7.07 12.32 -26.81
C PRO A 127 -7.87 13.62 -26.94
N LEU A 128 -8.88 13.66 -27.83
CA LEU A 128 -9.75 14.82 -28.03
C LEU A 128 -10.60 15.18 -26.80
N ARG A 129 -11.03 14.20 -26.01
CA ARG A 129 -11.80 14.44 -24.78
C ARG A 129 -10.89 14.61 -23.55
N HIS A 130 -9.61 14.24 -23.65
CA HIS A 130 -8.67 14.36 -22.54
C HIS A 130 -8.47 15.82 -22.13
N ALA A 131 -8.40 16.75 -23.09
CA ALA A 131 -8.28 18.18 -22.81
C ALA A 131 -9.44 18.73 -21.95
N ASP A 132 -10.68 18.29 -22.23
CA ASP A 132 -11.86 18.71 -21.46
C ASP A 132 -11.97 18.00 -20.10
N ILE A 133 -11.56 16.73 -20.04
CA ILE A 133 -11.63 15.90 -18.83
C ILE A 133 -10.52 16.26 -17.84
N SER A 134 -9.32 16.59 -18.31
CA SER A 134 -8.12 16.84 -17.51
C SER A 134 -7.99 18.30 -17.03
N ASN A 135 -9.11 18.97 -16.76
CA ASN A 135 -9.10 20.31 -16.18
C ASN A 135 -8.97 20.26 -14.64
N THR A 136 -8.54 21.37 -14.03
CA THR A 136 -8.28 21.48 -12.58
C THR A 136 -9.46 21.07 -11.70
N ARG A 137 -10.70 21.44 -12.08
CA ARG A 137 -11.92 21.12 -11.32
C ARG A 137 -12.18 19.62 -11.31
N ASN A 138 -12.11 18.97 -12.46
CA ASN A 138 -12.33 17.52 -12.58
C ASN A 138 -11.27 16.73 -11.83
N ARG A 139 -10.02 17.20 -11.81
CA ARG A 139 -8.96 16.58 -10.98
C ARG A 139 -9.29 16.63 -9.50
N LEU A 140 -9.72 17.79 -9.00
CA LEU A 140 -10.10 17.94 -7.58
C LEU A 140 -11.28 17.02 -7.24
N ILE A 141 -12.30 16.97 -8.10
CA ILE A 141 -13.44 16.06 -7.95
C ILE A 141 -12.95 14.60 -7.93
N GLY A 142 -12.04 14.22 -8.83
CA GLY A 142 -11.44 12.89 -8.87
C GLY A 142 -10.71 12.53 -7.57
N LEU A 143 -9.91 13.44 -7.01
CA LEU A 143 -9.24 13.25 -5.73
C LEU A 143 -10.24 13.08 -4.57
N LEU A 144 -11.28 13.92 -4.53
CA LEU A 144 -12.33 13.81 -3.52
C LEU A 144 -13.10 12.48 -3.61
N ILE A 145 -13.37 11.99 -4.83
CA ILE A 145 -13.98 10.67 -5.04
C ILE A 145 -13.06 9.57 -4.49
N ILE A 146 -11.76 9.60 -4.83
CA ILE A 146 -10.78 8.62 -4.33
C ILE A 146 -10.77 8.62 -2.80
N TRP A 147 -10.72 9.78 -2.16
CA TRP A 147 -10.71 9.92 -0.70
C TRP A 147 -12.01 9.42 -0.07
N SER A 148 -13.15 9.77 -0.66
CA SER A 148 -14.45 9.34 -0.18
C SER A 148 -14.58 7.83 -0.25
N VAL A 149 -14.31 7.22 -1.40
CA VAL A 149 -14.41 5.76 -1.62
C VAL A 149 -13.42 5.02 -0.72
N SER A 150 -12.17 5.49 -0.62
CA SER A 150 -11.17 4.86 0.25
C SER A 150 -11.51 4.92 1.73
N SER A 151 -12.26 5.93 2.17
CA SER A 151 -12.64 6.08 3.59
C SER A 151 -13.77 5.17 4.03
N VAL A 152 -14.56 4.60 3.11
CA VAL A 152 -15.78 3.82 3.42
C VAL A 152 -15.47 2.65 4.37
N ILE A 153 -14.52 1.78 4.00
CA ILE A 153 -14.19 0.59 4.79
C ILE A 153 -13.61 0.96 6.18
N PRO A 154 -12.62 1.86 6.29
CA PRO A 154 -12.10 2.32 7.59
C PRO A 154 -13.18 2.93 8.49
N LEU A 155 -14.04 3.80 7.95
CA LEU A 155 -15.09 4.45 8.74
C LEU A 155 -16.14 3.46 9.21
N LEU A 156 -16.57 2.53 8.35
CA LEU A 156 -17.48 1.45 8.75
C LEU A 156 -16.87 0.59 9.87
N THR A 157 -15.57 0.30 9.78
CA THR A 157 -14.85 -0.45 10.82
C THR A 157 -14.81 0.33 12.14
N LEU A 158 -14.50 1.63 12.09
CA LEU A 158 -14.46 2.50 13.27
C LEU A 158 -15.83 2.66 13.93
N VAL A 159 -16.89 2.91 13.14
CA VAL A 159 -18.27 3.00 13.64
C VAL A 159 -18.69 1.69 14.29
N GLY A 160 -18.38 0.56 13.66
CA GLY A 160 -18.63 -0.75 14.22
C GLY A 160 -17.91 -0.98 15.55
N PHE A 161 -16.65 -0.56 15.67
CA PHE A 161 -15.90 -0.63 16.93
C PHE A 161 -16.57 0.19 18.03
N ILE A 162 -16.87 1.46 17.76
CA ILE A 162 -17.50 2.37 18.73
C ILE A 162 -18.86 1.84 19.19
N ALA A 163 -19.63 1.22 18.28
CA ALA A 163 -20.95 0.68 18.58
C ALA A 163 -20.93 -0.59 19.45
N LEU A 164 -19.86 -1.38 19.42
CA LEU A 164 -19.78 -2.68 20.13
C LEU A 164 -18.95 -2.64 21.40
N VAL A 165 -18.00 -1.69 21.53
CA VAL A 165 -17.05 -1.68 22.64
C VAL A 165 -17.64 -0.99 23.88
N PRO A 166 -17.52 -1.60 25.07
CA PRO A 166 -17.95 -0.96 26.31
C PRO A 166 -17.04 0.23 26.67
N HIS A 167 -17.61 1.25 27.32
CA HIS A 167 -16.88 2.46 27.73
C HIS A 167 -15.62 2.19 28.56
N SER A 168 -15.62 1.13 29.37
CA SER A 168 -14.45 0.74 30.18
C SER A 168 -13.23 0.39 29.33
N VAL A 169 -13.43 -0.21 28.16
CA VAL A 169 -12.35 -0.56 27.23
C VAL A 169 -11.81 0.69 26.52
N ILE A 170 -12.66 1.68 26.22
CA ILE A 170 -12.23 2.94 25.59
C ILE A 170 -11.22 3.71 26.46
N LEU A 171 -11.31 3.57 27.78
CA LEU A 171 -10.40 4.19 28.75
C LEU A 171 -9.12 3.38 29.03
N SER A 172 -8.99 2.19 28.43
CA SER A 172 -7.84 1.31 28.64
C SER A 172 -6.66 1.64 27.70
N SER A 173 -5.54 0.95 27.91
CA SER A 173 -4.36 1.01 27.04
C SER A 173 -4.07 -0.36 26.44
N VAL A 174 -3.68 -0.36 25.16
CA VAL A 174 -3.60 -1.54 24.31
C VAL A 174 -2.45 -1.40 23.31
N VAL A 175 -1.91 -2.53 22.84
CA VAL A 175 -0.94 -2.53 21.75
C VAL A 175 -1.66 -2.25 20.44
N CYS A 176 -1.23 -1.21 19.73
CA CYS A 176 -1.98 -0.70 18.58
C CYS A 176 -1.82 -1.59 17.33
N THR A 177 -2.95 -2.06 16.80
CA THR A 177 -3.06 -2.94 15.63
C THR A 177 -4.34 -2.62 14.86
N VAL A 178 -4.41 -2.92 13.57
CA VAL A 178 -5.65 -2.67 12.81
C VAL A 178 -6.78 -3.61 13.28
N GLU A 179 -6.40 -4.80 13.72
CA GLU A 179 -7.31 -5.88 14.11
C GLU A 179 -8.10 -5.57 15.38
N MET A 180 -7.61 -4.68 16.25
CA MET A 180 -8.36 -4.30 17.45
C MET A 180 -9.66 -3.55 17.14
N LEU A 181 -9.79 -2.96 15.94
CA LEU A 181 -11.05 -2.35 15.50
C LEU A 181 -12.11 -3.41 15.12
N LEU A 182 -11.74 -4.69 15.09
CA LEU A 182 -12.61 -5.82 14.76
C LEU A 182 -12.98 -6.57 16.04
N VAL A 183 -14.07 -6.15 16.68
CA VAL A 183 -14.54 -6.72 17.96
C VAL A 183 -15.21 -8.08 17.76
N SER A 184 -15.86 -8.25 16.62
CA SER A 184 -16.70 -9.40 16.32
C SER A 184 -16.32 -10.05 14.99
N THR A 185 -16.61 -11.34 14.87
CA THR A 185 -16.30 -12.12 13.66
C THR A 185 -17.03 -11.57 12.43
N TRP A 186 -18.27 -11.12 12.57
CA TRP A 186 -19.03 -10.56 11.45
C TRP A 186 -18.41 -9.26 10.90
N GLN A 187 -17.78 -8.43 11.75
CA GLN A 187 -17.05 -7.23 11.29
C GLN A 187 -15.82 -7.61 10.46
N ALA A 188 -15.07 -8.61 10.92
CA ALA A 188 -13.92 -9.13 10.19
C ALA A 188 -14.33 -9.69 8.82
N GLN A 189 -15.41 -10.48 8.77
CA GLN A 189 -15.96 -11.04 7.53
C GLN A 189 -16.50 -9.95 6.59
N LEU A 190 -17.24 -8.96 7.12
CA LEU A 190 -17.74 -7.83 6.33
C LEU A 190 -16.59 -7.04 5.71
N ARG A 191 -15.56 -6.71 6.51
CA ARG A 191 -14.36 -6.02 6.03
C ARG A 191 -13.67 -6.82 4.92
N ALA A 192 -13.47 -8.12 5.12
CA ALA A 192 -12.84 -8.97 4.11
C ALA A 192 -13.68 -9.02 2.82
N ALA A 193 -15.01 -9.15 2.93
CA ALA A 193 -15.91 -9.15 1.78
C ALA A 193 -15.90 -7.81 1.00
N LEU A 194 -15.89 -6.67 1.71
CA LEU A 194 -15.79 -5.35 1.08
C LEU A 194 -14.44 -5.16 0.36
N LEU A 195 -13.34 -5.60 0.96
CA LEU A 195 -12.01 -5.56 0.34
C LEU A 195 -11.95 -6.48 -0.89
N GLN A 196 -12.57 -7.65 -0.84
CA GLN A 196 -12.68 -8.56 -1.98
C GLN A 196 -13.50 -7.95 -3.13
N MET A 197 -14.60 -7.27 -2.81
CA MET A 197 -15.39 -6.54 -3.79
C MET A 197 -14.56 -5.43 -4.45
N TYR A 198 -13.80 -4.67 -3.66
CA TYR A 198 -12.89 -3.63 -4.15
C TYR A 198 -11.82 -4.23 -5.07
N PHE A 199 -11.24 -5.37 -4.70
CA PHE A 199 -10.30 -6.12 -5.52
C PHE A 199 -10.89 -6.48 -6.89
N ILE A 200 -12.08 -7.10 -6.91
CA ILE A 200 -12.73 -7.52 -8.16
C ILE A 200 -13.04 -6.31 -9.04
N CYS A 201 -13.65 -5.27 -8.48
CA CYS A 201 -13.98 -4.04 -9.22
C CYS A 201 -12.74 -3.40 -9.84
N MET A 202 -11.67 -3.21 -9.06
CA MET A 202 -10.43 -2.63 -9.56
C MET A 202 -9.77 -3.52 -10.62
N PHE A 203 -9.72 -4.84 -10.38
CA PHE A 203 -9.15 -5.79 -11.32
C PHE A 203 -9.85 -5.73 -12.68
N VAL A 204 -11.19 -5.70 -12.71
CA VAL A 204 -11.98 -5.58 -13.94
C VAL A 204 -11.66 -4.27 -14.68
N ILE A 205 -11.62 -3.14 -13.96
CA ILE A 205 -11.27 -1.84 -14.55
C ILE A 205 -9.87 -1.87 -15.18
N ILE A 206 -8.91 -2.49 -14.50
CA ILE A 206 -7.53 -2.60 -14.98
C ILE A 206 -7.45 -3.47 -16.22
N VAL A 207 -8.02 -4.68 -16.19
CA VAL A 207 -8.00 -5.58 -17.34
C VAL A 207 -8.65 -4.89 -18.55
N PHE A 208 -9.79 -4.23 -18.35
CA PHE A 208 -10.47 -3.48 -19.41
C PHE A 208 -9.59 -2.37 -20.00
N THR A 209 -9.02 -1.50 -19.15
CA THR A 209 -8.18 -0.38 -19.60
C THR A 209 -6.95 -0.86 -20.36
N TYR A 210 -6.29 -1.92 -19.88
CA TYR A 210 -5.10 -2.47 -20.52
C TYR A 210 -5.39 -3.11 -21.87
N ILE A 211 -6.50 -3.84 -22.01
CA ILE A 211 -6.94 -4.39 -23.31
C ILE A 211 -7.12 -3.24 -24.31
N LYS A 212 -7.83 -2.18 -23.92
CA LYS A 212 -8.07 -1.04 -24.81
C LYS A 212 -6.79 -0.28 -25.19
N ILE A 213 -5.90 -0.03 -24.22
CA ILE A 213 -4.59 0.59 -24.48
C ILE A 213 -3.79 -0.27 -25.47
N MET A 214 -3.75 -1.59 -25.27
CA MET A 214 -3.01 -2.49 -26.15
C MET A 214 -3.60 -2.52 -27.57
N MET A 215 -4.93 -2.49 -27.72
CA MET A 215 -5.58 -2.40 -29.02
C MET A 215 -5.22 -1.08 -29.74
N ALA A 216 -5.32 0.06 -29.03
CA ALA A 216 -4.98 1.36 -29.59
C ALA A 216 -3.49 1.45 -29.99
N ALA A 217 -2.59 0.95 -29.14
CA ALA A 217 -1.16 0.90 -29.43
C ALA A 217 -0.84 0.03 -30.65
N ARG A 218 -1.51 -1.13 -30.80
CA ARG A 218 -1.34 -2.00 -31.96
C ARG A 218 -1.82 -1.33 -33.25
N ALA A 219 -2.97 -0.67 -33.22
CA ALA A 219 -3.52 0.05 -34.36
C ALA A 219 -2.59 1.18 -34.84
N ALA A 220 -1.92 1.87 -33.92
CA ALA A 220 -0.96 2.94 -34.24
C ALA A 220 0.41 2.43 -34.72
N SER A 221 0.75 1.15 -34.51
CA SER A 221 2.11 0.61 -34.69
C SER A 221 2.34 -0.12 -36.01
N SER A 222 1.50 0.06 -37.04
CA SER A 222 1.60 -0.73 -38.28
C SER A 222 2.98 -0.68 -38.96
N ASP A 223 3.80 0.35 -38.69
CA ASP A 223 5.09 0.54 -39.35
C ASP A 223 6.37 0.38 -38.50
N ASN A 224 6.33 0.14 -37.18
CA ASN A 224 7.59 0.07 -36.41
C ASN A 224 7.56 -0.80 -35.12
N LYS A 225 7.73 -2.12 -35.31
CA LYS A 225 7.72 -3.15 -34.23
C LYS A 225 8.70 -2.88 -33.08
N LYS A 226 9.81 -2.15 -33.30
CA LYS A 226 10.87 -1.92 -32.29
C LYS A 226 10.47 -0.88 -31.22
N SER A 227 9.64 0.09 -31.57
CA SER A 227 9.09 1.11 -30.64
C SER A 227 8.04 0.51 -29.70
N THR A 228 7.23 -0.42 -30.21
CA THR A 228 6.16 -1.11 -29.47
C THR A 228 6.69 -1.88 -28.25
N TYR A 229 7.85 -2.54 -28.34
CA TYR A 229 8.44 -3.29 -27.21
C TYR A 229 8.91 -2.39 -26.05
N LYS A 230 9.43 -1.18 -26.35
CA LYS A 230 9.91 -0.24 -25.31
C LYS A 230 8.73 0.35 -24.51
N SER A 231 7.62 0.64 -25.21
CA SER A 231 6.34 1.07 -24.61
C SER A 231 5.63 -0.05 -23.84
N LEU A 232 5.71 -1.32 -24.30
CA LEU A 232 5.11 -2.45 -23.58
C LEU A 232 5.78 -2.72 -22.22
N ARG A 233 7.08 -2.43 -22.10
CA ARG A 233 7.86 -2.65 -20.87
C ARG A 233 7.55 -1.65 -19.75
N THR A 234 7.03 -0.45 -20.05
CA THR A 234 6.51 0.46 -19.00
C THR A 234 5.18 -0.07 -18.47
N VAL A 235 4.29 -0.43 -19.40
CA VAL A 235 2.95 -0.95 -19.13
C VAL A 235 3.02 -2.22 -18.27
N LEU A 236 3.97 -3.13 -18.53
CA LEU A 236 4.14 -4.35 -17.73
C LEU A 236 4.57 -4.08 -16.29
N LEU A 237 5.47 -3.11 -16.05
CA LEU A 237 5.89 -2.77 -14.68
C LEU A 237 4.76 -2.13 -13.89
N HIS A 238 3.97 -1.25 -14.53
CA HIS A 238 2.76 -0.69 -13.92
C HIS A 238 1.75 -1.79 -13.57
N ALA A 239 1.53 -2.75 -14.47
CA ALA A 239 0.65 -3.88 -14.22
C ALA A 239 1.13 -4.74 -13.05
N CYS A 240 2.44 -5.01 -12.97
CA CYS A 240 3.04 -5.77 -11.89
C CYS A 240 2.88 -5.07 -10.53
N GLN A 241 3.24 -3.78 -10.46
CA GLN A 241 3.06 -2.97 -9.25
C GLN A 241 1.59 -2.98 -8.81
N LEU A 242 0.68 -2.73 -9.76
CA LEU A 242 -0.75 -2.65 -9.47
C LEU A 242 -1.32 -3.99 -9.02
N PHE A 243 -0.90 -5.09 -9.65
CA PHE A 243 -1.26 -6.44 -9.23
C PHE A 243 -0.82 -6.70 -7.78
N LEU A 244 0.44 -6.38 -7.43
CA LEU A 244 0.92 -6.56 -6.06
C LEU A 244 0.14 -5.68 -5.06
N CYS A 245 -0.18 -4.45 -5.43
CA CYS A 245 -1.05 -3.56 -4.64
C CYS A 245 -2.47 -4.13 -4.46
N LEU A 246 -3.03 -4.82 -5.46
CA LEU A 246 -4.36 -5.39 -5.37
C LEU A 246 -4.41 -6.68 -4.55
N VAL A 247 -3.40 -7.54 -4.68
CA VAL A 247 -3.33 -8.80 -3.90
C VAL A 247 -3.34 -8.53 -2.40
N GLN A 248 -2.88 -7.35 -1.95
CA GLN A 248 -3.00 -6.92 -0.56
C GLN A 248 -4.44 -7.01 0.00
N PHE A 249 -5.47 -6.85 -0.84
CA PHE A 249 -6.87 -6.91 -0.41
C PHE A 249 -7.34 -8.35 -0.13
N LEU A 250 -6.60 -9.36 -0.60
CA LEU A 250 -6.83 -10.77 -0.29
C LEU A 250 -6.19 -11.16 1.05
N THR A 251 -5.24 -10.39 1.56
CA THR A 251 -4.45 -10.80 2.74
C THR A 251 -5.28 -10.99 4.00
N PRO A 252 -6.30 -10.16 4.32
CA PRO A 252 -7.09 -10.39 5.53
C PRO A 252 -7.83 -11.72 5.49
N TYR A 253 -8.33 -12.14 4.31
CA TYR A 253 -9.00 -13.42 4.15
C TYR A 253 -8.03 -14.59 4.33
N ILE A 254 -6.86 -14.52 3.68
CA ILE A 254 -5.80 -15.54 3.81
C ILE A 254 -5.33 -15.64 5.27
N GLU A 255 -5.08 -14.50 5.91
CA GLU A 255 -4.60 -14.42 7.28
C GLU A 255 -5.61 -14.99 8.29
N MET A 256 -6.91 -14.74 8.11
CA MET A 256 -7.96 -15.34 8.93
C MET A 256 -7.94 -16.87 8.85
N THR A 257 -7.77 -17.44 7.65
CA THR A 257 -7.71 -18.90 7.45
C THR A 257 -6.41 -19.48 8.01
N VAL A 258 -5.26 -18.86 7.72
CA VAL A 258 -3.95 -19.36 8.19
C VAL A 258 -3.87 -19.34 9.71
N MET A 259 -4.43 -18.31 10.36
CA MET A 259 -4.47 -18.22 11.82
C MET A 259 -5.21 -19.40 12.48
N GLN A 260 -6.21 -19.99 11.81
CA GLN A 260 -6.92 -21.17 12.30
C GLN A 260 -6.11 -22.47 12.17
N ILE A 261 -5.12 -22.49 11.27
CA ILE A 261 -4.30 -23.66 10.99
C ILE A 261 -3.08 -23.70 11.91
N ASP A 262 -2.26 -22.64 11.88
CA ASP A 262 -1.02 -22.57 12.66
C ASP A 262 -0.59 -21.11 12.93
N PHE A 263 -0.32 -20.80 14.20
CA PHE A 263 0.04 -19.45 14.64
C PHE A 263 1.42 -19.02 14.15
N MET A 264 2.40 -19.93 14.11
CA MET A 264 3.77 -19.59 13.67
C MET A 264 3.81 -19.32 12.16
N LEU A 265 3.04 -20.09 11.39
CA LEU A 265 2.81 -19.88 9.97
C LEU A 265 2.12 -18.54 9.73
N PHE A 266 1.08 -18.21 10.52
CA PHE A 266 0.40 -16.91 10.44
C PHE A 266 1.38 -15.74 10.60
N VAL A 267 2.27 -15.79 11.61
CA VAL A 267 3.28 -14.73 11.82
C VAL A 267 4.21 -14.60 10.61
N ASN A 268 4.68 -15.72 10.04
CA ASN A 268 5.56 -15.70 8.88
C ASN A 268 4.85 -15.23 7.60
N VAL A 269 3.59 -15.64 7.39
CA VAL A 269 2.75 -15.21 6.26
C VAL A 269 2.47 -13.71 6.35
N ARG A 270 2.09 -13.21 7.52
CA ARG A 270 1.82 -11.79 7.74
C ARG A 270 3.07 -10.93 7.52
N TYR A 271 4.23 -11.38 8.02
CA TYR A 271 5.50 -10.71 7.73
C TYR A 271 5.79 -10.68 6.22
N SER A 272 5.59 -11.80 5.52
CA SER A 272 5.81 -11.89 4.08
C SER A 272 4.83 -11.00 3.30
N ASN A 273 3.55 -11.00 3.66
CA ASN A 273 2.53 -10.13 3.08
C ASN A 273 2.89 -8.65 3.24
N PHE A 274 3.37 -8.27 4.42
CA PHE A 274 3.80 -6.91 4.68
C PHE A 274 4.95 -6.49 3.75
N ILE A 275 5.99 -7.31 3.61
CA ILE A 275 7.10 -7.01 2.71
C ILE A 275 6.64 -6.96 1.24
N VAL A 276 5.91 -7.96 0.78
CA VAL A 276 5.62 -8.18 -0.65
C VAL A 276 4.47 -7.33 -1.16
N PHE A 277 3.43 -7.11 -0.36
CA PHE A 277 2.20 -6.44 -0.80
C PHE A 277 2.02 -5.04 -0.21
N VAL A 278 2.70 -4.71 0.90
CA VAL A 278 2.65 -3.37 1.49
C VAL A 278 3.91 -2.57 1.14
N ILE A 279 5.11 -3.09 1.40
CA ILE A 279 6.35 -2.34 1.14
C ILE A 279 6.69 -2.35 -0.35
N ALA A 280 6.94 -3.51 -0.96
CA ALA A 280 7.47 -3.61 -2.31
C ALA A 280 6.70 -2.80 -3.37
N PRO A 281 5.35 -2.76 -3.39
CA PRO A 281 4.62 -2.02 -4.41
C PRO A 281 4.75 -0.49 -4.27
N ARG A 282 4.98 -0.01 -3.04
CA ARG A 282 5.19 1.41 -2.74
C ARG A 282 6.60 1.84 -3.17
N CYS A 283 7.56 0.93 -3.12
CA CYS A 283 8.92 1.11 -3.65
C CYS A 283 8.94 1.19 -5.19
N LEU A 284 8.02 0.47 -5.83
CA LEU A 284 7.89 0.47 -7.28
C LEU A 284 7.31 1.79 -7.80
N SER A 285 6.49 2.53 -7.03
CA SER A 285 5.92 3.82 -7.48
C SER A 285 7.03 4.83 -7.87
N PRO A 286 8.00 5.15 -7.00
CA PRO A 286 9.15 6.00 -7.34
C PRO A 286 9.94 5.53 -8.56
N LEU A 287 10.18 4.22 -8.66
CA LEU A 287 11.01 3.65 -9.72
C LEU A 287 10.31 3.79 -11.08
N ILE A 288 9.01 3.50 -11.13
CA ILE A 288 8.27 3.44 -12.39
C ILE A 288 7.82 4.84 -12.84
N TYR A 289 7.39 5.70 -11.92
CA TYR A 289 6.84 7.03 -12.25
C TYR A 289 7.86 8.18 -12.08
N GLY A 290 8.92 8.00 -11.29
CA GLY A 290 9.96 9.01 -11.07
C GLY A 290 11.25 8.70 -11.82
N LEU A 291 12.02 7.68 -11.40
CA LEU A 291 13.37 7.39 -11.95
C LEU A 291 13.37 6.96 -13.42
N ARG A 292 12.23 6.54 -13.95
CA ARG A 292 12.08 6.19 -15.37
C ARG A 292 11.65 7.37 -16.23
N ASP A 293 11.16 8.46 -15.63
CA ASP A 293 10.74 9.64 -16.36
C ASP A 293 11.94 10.58 -16.56
N GLU A 294 12.39 10.73 -17.82
CA GLU A 294 13.59 11.50 -18.16
C GLU A 294 13.52 12.95 -17.68
N LYS A 295 12.33 13.57 -17.70
CA LYS A 295 12.12 14.94 -17.19
C LYS A 295 12.31 14.98 -15.68
N PHE A 296 11.79 13.98 -14.97
CA PHE A 296 11.89 13.90 -13.52
C PHE A 296 13.33 13.62 -13.07
N VAL A 297 14.04 12.71 -13.75
CA VAL A 297 15.46 12.41 -13.45
C VAL A 297 16.35 13.62 -13.65
N LEU A 298 16.14 14.39 -14.72
CA LEU A 298 16.93 15.60 -15.00
C LEU A 298 16.79 16.61 -13.86
N VAL A 299 15.56 16.84 -13.39
CA VAL A 299 15.31 17.74 -12.26
C VAL A 299 15.85 17.16 -10.94
N LEU A 300 15.66 15.86 -10.70
CA LEU A 300 16.14 15.20 -9.49
C LEU A 300 17.67 15.35 -9.35
N LYS A 301 18.42 15.20 -10.45
CA LYS A 301 19.87 15.43 -10.47
C LYS A 301 20.24 16.87 -10.11
N GLN A 302 19.49 17.86 -10.59
CA GLN A 302 19.71 19.29 -10.27
C GLN A 302 19.37 19.66 -8.83
N ASN A 303 18.62 18.82 -8.11
CA ASN A 303 18.25 19.06 -6.71
C ASN A 303 19.12 18.29 -5.72
N ILE A 304 19.81 17.24 -6.16
CA ILE A 304 20.67 16.38 -5.32
C ILE A 304 22.15 16.78 -5.43
N LEU A 305 22.60 17.28 -6.59
CA LEU A 305 23.86 18.01 -6.75
C LEU A 305 23.68 19.49 -6.41
#